data_AF-A0A8J4U6G2-F1
#
_entry.id   AF-A0A8J4U6G2-F1
#
_cell.length_a   1.000
_cell.length_b   1.000
_cell.length_c   1.000
_cell.angle_alpha   90.00
_cell.angle_beta   90.00
_cell.angle_gamma   90.00
#
_symmetry.space_group_name_H-M   'P 1'
#
loop_
_entity.id
_entity.type
_entity.pdbx_description
1 polymer ?
#
loop_
_entity_poly.entity_id
_entity_poly.type
_entity_poly.pdbx_seq_one_letter_code
_entity_poly.pdbx_strand_id
1 'polypeptide(L)' 'MRPGRLDRIVYVPLPDWATRREIFSLQFRKMPVHPSVHLEDLVTRTERYSGAE' A
#
# COMPACT_ATOMS: atom_id res chain seq x y z
N MET A 1 -25.76 -12.68 8.94
CA MET A 1 -24.94 -13.68 8.22
C MET A 1 -25.40 -15.07 8.63
N ARG A 2 -25.73 -15.96 7.69
CA ARG A 2 -26.08 -17.35 8.03
C ARG A 2 -24.79 -18.13 8.32
N PRO A 3 -24.69 -18.88 9.44
CA PRO A 3 -23.56 -19.77 9.70
C PRO A 3 -23.38 -20.79 8.56
N GLY A 4 -22.13 -21.06 8.15
CA GLY A 4 -21.79 -22.11 7.16
C GLY A 4 -21.56 -21.68 5.70
N ARG A 5 -21.38 -20.38 5.43
CA ARG A 5 -20.97 -19.88 4.08
C ARG A 5 -19.67 -19.06 4.08
N LEU A 6 -19.28 -18.55 5.24
CA LEU A 6 -18.08 -17.75 5.45
C LEU A 6 -17.38 -18.36 6.66
N ASP A 7 -16.49 -19.31 6.40
CA ASP A 7 -15.86 -20.11 7.44
C ASP A 7 -14.68 -19.40 8.09
N ARG A 8 -14.16 -18.34 7.44
CA ARG A 8 -13.05 -17.53 7.94
C ARG A 8 -13.26 -16.07 7.55
N ILE A 9 -13.02 -15.19 8.52
CA ILE A 9 -12.94 -13.75 8.29
C ILE A 9 -11.46 -13.38 8.36
N VAL A 10 -10.92 -12.88 7.25
CA VAL A 10 -9.56 -12.34 7.20
C VAL A 10 -9.67 -10.83 7.11
N TYR A 11 -9.13 -10.14 8.11
CA TYR A 11 -9.04 -8.69 8.11
C TYR A 11 -7.77 -8.26 7.38
N VAL A 12 -7.89 -7.28 6.48
CA VAL A 12 -6.76 -6.65 5.81
C VAL A 12 -6.68 -5.21 6.32
N PRO A 13 -5.67 -4.87 7.14
CA PRO A 13 -5.49 -3.50 7.60
C PRO A 13 -5.02 -2.59 6.46
N LEU A 14 -5.07 -1.28 6.69
CA LEU A 14 -4.37 -0.32 5.85
C LEU A 14 -2.86 -0.61 5.88
N PRO A 15 -2.15 -0.41 4.75
CA PRO A 15 -0.73 -0.64 4.69
C PRO A 15 0.01 0.30 5.64
N ASP A 16 0.93 -0.28 6.40
CA ASP A 16 1.85 0.49 7.22
C ASP A 16 2.88 1.23 6.36
N TRP A 17 3.75 2.00 7.01
CA TRP A 17 4.77 2.78 6.34
C TRP A 17 5.69 1.91 5.46
N ALA A 18 6.13 0.75 5.95
CA ALA A 18 7.02 -0.14 5.22
C ALA A 18 6.32 -0.75 4.00
N THR A 19 5.06 -1.15 4.16
CA THR A 19 4.24 -1.70 3.07
C THR A 19 4.01 -0.65 1.98
N ARG A 20 3.68 0.60 2.35
CA ARG A 20 3.53 1.69 1.36
C ARG A 20 4.83 1.97 0.60
N ARG A 21 5.99 1.92 1.28
CA ARG A 21 7.31 2.04 0.64
C ARG A 21 7.54 0.95 -0.41
N GLU A 22 7.17 -0.29 -0.12
CA GLU A 22 7.28 -1.39 -1.09
C GLU A 22 6.33 -1.22 -2.28
N ILE A 23 5.09 -0.78 -2.04
CA ILE A 23 4.13 -0.48 -3.10
C ILE A 23 4.70 0.57 -4.07
N PHE A 24 5.21 1.69 -3.54
CA PHE A 24 5.85 2.71 -4.37
C PHE A 24 7.08 2.17 -5.12
N SER A 25 7.93 1.37 -4.45
CA SER A 25 9.10 0.75 -5.09
C SER A 25 8.69 -0.14 -6.27
N LEU A 26 7.67 -0.98 -6.10
CA LEU A 26 7.13 -1.84 -7.16
C LEU A 26 6.57 -1.04 -8.33
N GLN A 27 5.85 0.04 -8.05
CA GLN A 27 5.25 0.87 -9.09
C GLN A 27 6.32 1.67 -9.86
N PHE A 28 7.31 2.22 -9.16
CA PHE A 28 8.38 3.01 -9.76
C PHE A 28 9.32 2.16 -10.61
N ARG A 29 9.44 0.85 -10.36
CA ARG A 29 10.15 -0.07 -11.27
C ARG A 29 9.52 -0.18 -12.65
N LYS A 30 8.23 0.16 -12.80
CA LYS A 30 7.48 0.02 -14.06
C LYS A 30 7.50 1.29 -14.91
N MET A 31 8.07 2.40 -14.43
CA MET A 31 8.05 3.68 -15.14
C MET A 31 9.31 4.51 -14.86
N PRO A 32 9.74 5.37 -15.79
CA PRO A 32 10.82 6.31 -15.52
C PRO A 32 10.36 7.33 -14.46
N VAL A 33 11.19 7.51 -13.43
CA VAL A 33 10.97 8.48 -12.35
C VAL A 33 12.11 9.48 -12.33
N HIS A 34 11.79 10.76 -12.17
CA HIS A 34 12.78 11.82 -12.12
C HIS A 34 13.66 11.70 -10.85
N PRO A 35 14.99 11.93 -10.91
CA PRO A 35 15.88 11.79 -9.76
C PRO A 35 15.54 12.66 -8.54
N SER A 36 14.78 13.74 -8.74
CA SER A 36 14.32 14.61 -7.65
C SER A 36 13.15 14.04 -6.84
N VAL A 37 12.57 12.91 -7.27
CA VAL A 37 11.46 12.28 -6.53
C VAL A 37 12.03 11.41 -5.43
N HIS A 38 11.71 11.72 -4.19
CA HIS A 38 12.21 10.99 -3.02
C HIS A 38 11.08 10.14 -2.45
N LEU A 39 11.32 8.83 -2.38
CA LEU A 39 10.30 7.86 -2.01
C LEU A 39 9.84 8.04 -0.54
N GLU A 40 10.77 8.40 0.34
CA GLU A 40 10.55 8.61 1.77
C GLU A 40 9.55 9.76 2.02
N ASP A 41 9.61 10.82 1.22
CA ASP A 41 8.67 11.95 1.29
C ASP A 41 7.25 11.52 0.92
N LEU A 42 7.12 10.65 -0.09
CA LEU A 42 5.82 10.13 -0.53
C LEU A 42 5.19 9.22 0.52
N VAL A 43 5.99 8.32 1.11
CA VAL A 43 5.50 7.36 2.13
C VAL A 43 5.05 8.09 3.40
N THR A 44 5.76 9.16 3.78
CA THR A 44 5.44 9.99 4.94
C THR A 44 4.14 10.77 4.74
N ARG A 45 3.86 11.23 3.51
CA ARG A 45 2.67 12.04 3.19
C ARG A 45 1.41 11.23 2.92
N THR A 46 1.52 9.92 2.74
CA THR A 46 0.40 9.02 2.38
C THR A 46 -0.05 8.15 3.54
N GLU A 47 0.10 8.65 4.77
CA GLU A 47 -0.47 7.96 5.93
C GLU A 47 -1.98 7.75 5.73
N ARG A 48 -2.46 6.53 6.05
CA ARG A 48 -3.85 6.06 5.88
C ARG A 48 -4.31 5.79 4.45
N TYR A 49 -3.43 5.91 3.46
CA TYR A 49 -3.76 5.51 2.10
C TYR A 49 -3.84 3.98 2.03
N SER A 50 -4.81 3.50 1.27
CA SER A 50 -4.93 2.11 0.86
C SER A 50 -3.93 1.78 -0.26
N GLY A 51 -3.83 0.51 -0.65
CA GLY A 51 -2.98 0.10 -1.77
C GLY A 51 -3.53 0.46 -3.16
N ALA A 52 -4.70 1.10 -3.26
CA ALA A 52 -5.37 1.45 -4.51
C ALA A 52 -5.33 2.95 -4.84
N GLU A 53 -5.02 3.80 -3.85
CA GLU A 53 -4.75 5.22 -4.01
C GLU A 53 -3.31 5.45 -4.52
#